data_AF-A0A7J9XEG5-F1
#
_entry.id   AF-A0A7J9XEG5-F1
#
_cell.length_a   1.000
_cell.length_b   1.000
_cell.length_c   1.000
_cell.angle_alpha   90.00
_cell.angle_beta   90.00
_cell.angle_gamma   90.00
#
_symmetry.space_group_name_H-M   'P 1'
#
loop_
_entity.id
_entity.type
_entity.pdbx_description
1 polymer ?
#
loop_
_entity_poly.entity_id
_entity_poly.type
_entity_poly.pdbx_seq_one_letter_code
_entity_poly.pdbx_strand_id
1 'polypeptide(L)'
;MTLKLAAESGGNPLIPPIGELIIGTICFLALFGLLYKVAYPGIRRTLEERADKIEGGLQRAEEAQAEAQRTLEQYKQQLAEARQEAAGIREKAHADGKAIVDEARETARAEAQRIVDNARQQMDADRQQVVAQLRQEVGRLSTDLATRIVGESLEDEERQRRVVDRFLADLERERELT
;
A
#
# COMPACT_ATOMS: atom_id res chain seq x y z
N MET A 1 65.00 -70.57 -73.09
CA MET A 1 63.69 -71.13 -73.50
C MET A 1 62.81 -69.98 -73.97
N THR A 2 63.15 -69.46 -75.14
CA THR A 2 62.57 -68.24 -75.73
C THR A 2 61.71 -68.66 -76.91
N LEU A 3 60.40 -68.69 -76.71
CA LEU A 3 59.46 -68.79 -77.82
C LEU A 3 58.08 -68.30 -77.38
N LYS A 4 57.72 -67.10 -77.86
CA LYS A 4 56.43 -66.88 -78.51
C LYS A 4 56.60 -65.85 -79.62
N LEU A 5 56.65 -66.43 -80.81
CA LEU A 5 56.29 -65.88 -82.11
C LEU A 5 54.75 -65.77 -82.19
N ALA A 6 54.28 -64.77 -82.95
CA ALA A 6 52.99 -64.63 -83.67
C ALA A 6 52.49 -63.18 -83.46
N ALA A 7 52.82 -62.23 -84.32
CA ALA A 7 52.38 -62.05 -85.71
C ALA A 7 50.86 -61.81 -85.84
N GLU A 8 50.56 -60.58 -86.24
CA GLU A 8 49.41 -60.10 -87.01
C GLU A 8 48.01 -60.06 -86.35
N SER A 9 47.58 -58.83 -86.05
CA SER A 9 46.48 -58.22 -86.83
C SER A 9 46.49 -56.69 -86.63
N GLY A 10 46.40 -55.98 -87.75
CA GLY A 10 46.26 -54.54 -87.78
C GLY A 10 44.99 -54.09 -87.07
N GLY A 11 45.15 -53.19 -86.11
CA GLY A 11 44.07 -52.50 -85.41
C GLY A 11 44.66 -51.31 -84.68
N ASN A 12 44.10 -50.13 -84.95
CA ASN A 12 44.55 -48.82 -84.47
C ASN A 12 45.05 -48.85 -83.00
N PRO A 13 46.31 -48.49 -82.69
CA PRO A 13 46.90 -48.56 -81.34
C PRO A 13 46.25 -47.64 -80.29
N LEU A 14 45.21 -46.90 -80.67
CA LEU A 14 44.39 -46.06 -79.81
C LEU A 14 43.07 -46.74 -79.37
N ILE A 15 42.68 -47.85 -80.01
CA ILE A 15 41.41 -48.55 -79.72
C ILE A 15 41.73 -49.93 -79.17
N PRO A 16 41.59 -50.15 -77.85
CA PRO A 16 41.82 -51.47 -77.26
C PRO A 16 40.83 -52.50 -77.83
N PRO A 17 41.21 -53.79 -77.87
CA PRO A 17 40.33 -54.85 -78.36
C PRO A 17 39.03 -54.88 -77.54
N ILE A 18 37.89 -55.04 -78.23
CA ILE A 18 36.54 -54.92 -77.65
C ILE A 18 36.34 -55.83 -76.43
N GLY A 19 37.00 -56.99 -76.37
CA GLY A 19 36.96 -57.90 -75.22
C GLY A 19 37.57 -57.32 -73.92
N GLU A 20 38.68 -56.57 -74.02
CA GLU A 20 39.29 -55.90 -72.86
C GLU A 20 38.42 -54.75 -72.36
N LEU A 21 37.76 -54.03 -73.28
CA LEU A 21 36.77 -53.01 -72.94
C LEU A 21 35.57 -53.60 -72.18
N ILE A 22 35.05 -54.76 -72.61
CA ILE A 22 33.93 -55.44 -71.94
C ILE A 22 34.34 -55.91 -70.54
N ILE A 23 35.48 -56.61 -70.41
CA ILE A 23 35.95 -57.13 -69.11
C ILE A 23 36.31 -55.97 -68.17
N GLY A 24 36.99 -54.93 -68.68
CA GLY A 24 37.30 -53.72 -67.93
C GLY A 24 36.04 -53.00 -67.45
N THR A 25 35.00 -52.92 -68.29
CA THR A 25 33.70 -52.34 -67.90
C THR A 25 32.99 -53.17 -66.84
N ILE A 26 33.00 -54.50 -66.95
CA ILE A 26 32.43 -55.40 -65.93
C ILE A 26 33.16 -55.24 -64.60
N CYS A 27 34.49 -55.24 -64.60
CA CYS A 27 35.29 -55.00 -63.39
C CYS A 27 35.06 -53.61 -62.80
N PHE A 28 34.95 -52.57 -63.64
CA PHE A 28 34.63 -51.22 -63.20
C PHE A 28 33.24 -51.14 -62.57
N LEU A 29 32.22 -51.75 -63.18
CA LEU A 29 30.86 -51.79 -62.63
C LEU A 29 30.77 -52.61 -61.35
N ALA A 30 31.50 -53.72 -61.25
CA ALA A 30 31.57 -54.52 -60.03
C ALA A 30 32.23 -53.73 -58.88
N LEU A 31 33.36 -53.06 -59.15
CA LEU A 31 34.03 -52.19 -58.19
C LEU A 31 33.17 -50.98 -57.82
N PHE A 32 32.54 -50.33 -58.80
CA PHE A 32 31.63 -49.20 -58.60
C PHE A 32 30.41 -49.60 -57.78
N GLY A 33 29.82 -50.77 -58.03
CA GLY A 33 28.72 -51.31 -57.25
C GLY A 33 29.12 -51.58 -55.79
N LEU A 34 30.33 -52.12 -55.57
CA LEU A 34 30.87 -52.33 -54.22
C LEU A 34 31.11 -50.99 -53.50
N LEU A 35 31.76 -50.03 -54.17
CA LEU A 35 32.00 -48.69 -53.64
C LEU A 35 30.69 -47.95 -53.35
N TYR A 36 29.72 -48.00 -54.26
CA TYR A 36 28.41 -47.39 -54.08
C TYR A 36 27.69 -48.03 -52.88
N LYS A 37 27.67 -49.36 -52.77
CA LYS A 37 27.04 -50.05 -51.64
C LYS A 37 27.67 -49.69 -50.29
N VAL A 38 28.97 -49.40 -50.23
CA VAL A 38 29.69 -49.08 -48.99
C VAL A 38 29.71 -47.57 -48.68
N ALA A 39 29.95 -46.71 -49.67
CA ALA A 39 30.11 -45.27 -49.47
C ALA A 39 28.76 -44.52 -49.39
N TYR A 40 27.77 -44.94 -50.17
CA TYR A 40 26.44 -44.33 -50.20
C TYR A 40 25.71 -44.28 -48.84
N PRO A 41 25.67 -45.38 -48.04
CA PRO A 41 25.02 -45.32 -46.72
C PRO A 41 25.74 -44.35 -45.76
N GLY A 42 27.06 -44.22 -45.84
CA GLY A 42 27.82 -43.28 -45.01
C GLY A 42 27.48 -41.82 -45.33
N ILE A 43 27.39 -41.47 -46.62
CA ILE A 43 27.03 -40.11 -47.06
C ILE A 43 25.59 -39.78 -46.65
N ARG A 44 24.63 -40.69 -46.90
CA ARG A 44 23.23 -40.47 -46.51
C ARG A 44 23.08 -40.26 -45.01
N ARG A 45 23.71 -41.11 -44.20
CA ARG A 45 23.66 -41.00 -42.74
C ARG A 45 24.18 -39.66 -42.23
N THR A 46 25.29 -39.16 -42.78
CA THR A 46 25.83 -37.85 -42.35
C THR A 46 24.95 -36.67 -42.78
N LEU A 47 24.25 -36.77 -43.92
CA LEU A 47 23.29 -35.75 -44.36
C LEU A 47 22.02 -35.77 -43.51
N GLU A 48 21.48 -36.95 -43.20
CA GLU A 48 20.34 -37.12 -42.29
C GLU A 48 20.69 -36.62 -40.89
N GLU A 49 21.85 -37.00 -40.32
CA GLU A 49 22.31 -36.51 -39.02
C GLU A 49 22.49 -34.98 -38.99
N ARG A 50 22.88 -34.35 -40.11
CA ARG A 50 22.96 -32.89 -40.21
C ARG A 50 21.58 -32.25 -40.32
N ALA A 51 20.69 -32.82 -41.13
CA ALA A 51 19.32 -32.36 -41.28
C ALA A 51 18.59 -32.40 -39.93
N ASP A 52 18.64 -33.55 -39.23
CA ASP A 52 18.02 -33.74 -37.92
C ASP A 52 18.58 -32.76 -36.87
N LYS A 53 19.89 -32.50 -36.88
CA LYS A 53 20.51 -31.53 -35.96
C LYS A 53 20.07 -30.10 -36.22
N ILE A 54 19.91 -29.72 -37.50
CA ILE A 54 19.46 -28.37 -37.88
C ILE A 54 17.98 -28.22 -37.56
N GLU A 55 17.15 -29.19 -37.94
CA GLU A 55 15.71 -29.17 -37.69
C GLU A 55 15.40 -29.20 -36.20
N GLY A 56 16.02 -30.12 -35.44
CA GLY A 56 15.90 -30.16 -33.98
C GLY A 56 16.56 -28.96 -33.29
N GLY A 57 17.51 -28.28 -33.94
CA GLY A 57 18.08 -27.02 -33.47
C GLY A 57 17.09 -25.85 -33.64
N LEU A 58 16.44 -25.79 -34.81
CA LEU A 58 15.46 -24.77 -35.15
C LEU A 58 14.19 -24.91 -34.29
N GLN A 59 13.66 -26.13 -34.13
CA GLN A 59 12.51 -26.40 -33.28
C GLN A 59 12.78 -25.97 -31.83
N ARG A 60 13.94 -26.32 -31.26
CA ARG A 60 14.32 -25.87 -29.90
C ARG A 60 14.46 -24.35 -29.79
N ALA A 61 14.95 -23.69 -30.83
CA ALA A 61 15.06 -22.23 -30.84
C ALA A 61 13.67 -21.57 -30.91
N GLU A 62 12.76 -22.10 -31.72
CA GLU A 62 11.37 -21.63 -31.81
C GLU A 62 10.62 -21.86 -30.49
N GLU A 63 10.77 -23.04 -29.87
CA GLU A 63 10.18 -23.35 -28.57
C GLU A 63 10.72 -22.41 -27.49
N ALA A 64 12.04 -22.19 -27.42
CA ALA A 64 12.65 -21.29 -26.47
C ALA A 64 12.20 -19.84 -26.69
N GLN A 65 12.05 -19.40 -27.94
CA GLN A 65 11.53 -18.07 -28.25
C GLN A 65 10.06 -17.92 -27.86
N ALA A 66 9.23 -18.94 -28.12
CA ALA A 66 7.83 -18.95 -27.75
C ALA A 66 7.66 -18.96 -26.22
N GLU A 67 8.46 -19.73 -25.49
CA GLU A 67 8.49 -19.74 -24.03
C GLU A 67 8.92 -18.37 -23.48
N ALA A 68 10.02 -17.81 -23.99
CA ALA A 68 10.49 -16.49 -23.58
C ALA A 68 9.42 -15.40 -23.80
N GLN A 69 8.70 -15.45 -24.93
CA GLN A 69 7.61 -14.52 -25.23
C GLN A 69 6.44 -14.68 -24.26
N ARG A 70 6.02 -15.93 -23.97
CA ARG A 70 4.97 -16.23 -22.99
C ARG A 70 5.35 -15.75 -21.58
N THR A 71 6.57 -16.03 -21.15
CA THR A 71 7.08 -15.58 -19.85
C THR A 71 7.10 -14.05 -19.80
N LEU A 72 7.56 -13.39 -20.85
CA LEU A 72 7.58 -11.92 -20.92
C LEU A 72 6.18 -11.31 -20.87
N GLU A 73 5.19 -11.93 -21.51
CA GLU A 73 3.78 -11.53 -21.41
C GLU A 73 3.23 -11.72 -19.99
N GLN A 74 3.50 -12.86 -19.34
CA GLN A 74 3.12 -13.10 -17.95
C GLN A 74 3.76 -12.09 -17.00
N TYR A 75 5.05 -11.78 -17.17
CA TYR A 75 5.74 -10.76 -16.38
C TYR A 75 5.12 -9.38 -16.56
N LYS A 76 4.76 -9.01 -17.79
CA LYS A 76 4.09 -7.73 -18.07
C LYS A 76 2.72 -7.66 -17.42
N GLN A 77 1.95 -8.75 -17.46
CA GLN A 77 0.65 -8.85 -16.80
C GLN A 77 0.79 -8.71 -15.28
N GLN A 78 1.71 -9.47 -14.66
CA GLN A 78 2.00 -9.37 -13.22
C GLN A 78 2.44 -7.96 -12.82
N LEU A 79 3.28 -7.30 -13.63
CA LEU A 79 3.71 -5.93 -13.36
C LEU A 79 2.53 -4.93 -13.46
N ALA A 80 1.62 -5.13 -14.41
CA ALA A 80 0.43 -4.30 -14.55
C ALA A 80 -0.52 -4.48 -13.36
N GLU A 81 -0.76 -5.73 -12.96
CA GLU A 81 -1.58 -6.08 -11.80
C GLU A 81 -0.99 -5.51 -10.50
N ALA A 82 0.31 -5.70 -10.26
CA ALA A 82 1.00 -5.15 -9.10
C ALA A 82 0.94 -3.61 -9.06
N ARG A 83 1.02 -2.94 -10.21
CA ARG A 83 0.85 -1.47 -10.29
C ARG A 83 -0.58 -1.04 -9.97
N GLN A 84 -1.58 -1.78 -10.45
CA GLN A 84 -2.98 -1.52 -10.15
C GLN A 84 -3.29 -1.74 -8.68
N GLU A 85 -2.79 -2.82 -8.08
CA GLU A 85 -2.91 -3.11 -6.67
C GLU A 85 -2.25 -2.02 -5.82
N ALA A 86 -1.01 -1.63 -6.16
CA ALA A 86 -0.31 -0.54 -5.47
C ALA A 86 -1.05 0.80 -5.56
N ALA A 87 -1.66 1.11 -6.72
CA ALA A 87 -2.50 2.29 -6.87
C ALA A 87 -3.75 2.21 -5.98
N GLY A 88 -4.42 1.05 -5.95
CA GLY A 88 -5.57 0.81 -5.09
C GLY A 88 -5.25 0.90 -3.59
N ILE A 89 -4.09 0.39 -3.16
CA ILE A 89 -3.62 0.51 -1.78
C ILE A 89 -3.38 1.98 -1.43
N ARG A 90 -2.74 2.75 -2.30
CA ARG A 90 -2.50 4.19 -2.08
C ARG A 90 -3.81 4.98 -1.99
N GLU A 91 -4.77 4.70 -2.87
CA GLU A 91 -6.06 5.37 -2.86
C GLU A 91 -6.84 5.05 -1.58
N LYS A 92 -6.88 3.78 -1.16
CA LYS A 92 -7.45 3.38 0.14
C LYS A 92 -6.77 4.09 1.30
N ALA A 93 -5.44 4.09 1.35
CA ALA A 93 -4.70 4.78 2.41
C ALA A 93 -4.99 6.29 2.46
N HIS A 94 -5.17 6.94 1.31
CA HIS A 94 -5.58 8.35 1.25
C HIS A 94 -7.01 8.56 1.74
N ALA A 95 -7.94 7.68 1.36
CA ALA A 95 -9.33 7.73 1.81
C ALA A 95 -9.43 7.52 3.32
N ASP A 96 -8.77 6.49 3.84
CA ASP A 96 -8.72 6.17 5.28
C ASP A 96 -8.05 7.31 6.06
N GLY A 97 -6.93 7.83 5.55
CA GLY A 97 -6.25 8.98 6.17
C GLY A 97 -7.14 10.23 6.25
N LYS A 98 -7.94 10.49 5.21
CA LYS A 98 -8.91 11.58 5.22
C LYS A 98 -10.03 11.33 6.23
N ALA A 99 -10.58 10.11 6.26
CA ALA A 99 -11.62 9.73 7.20
C ALA A 99 -11.17 9.89 8.66
N ILE A 100 -9.95 9.44 8.99
CA ILE A 100 -9.35 9.59 10.32
C ILE A 100 -9.21 11.08 10.71
N VAL A 101 -8.75 11.93 9.78
CA VAL A 101 -8.61 13.37 10.06
C VAL A 101 -9.98 14.02 10.26
N ASP A 102 -10.97 13.65 9.48
CA ASP A 102 -12.32 14.20 9.60
C ASP A 102 -12.99 13.74 10.91
N GLU A 103 -12.86 12.46 11.29
CA GLU A 103 -13.34 11.92 12.57
C GLU A 103 -12.63 12.58 13.77
N ALA A 104 -11.31 12.75 13.69
CA ALA A 104 -10.54 13.43 14.74
C ALA A 104 -10.97 14.89 14.89
N ARG A 105 -11.27 15.58 13.78
CA ARG A 105 -11.78 16.96 13.81
C ARG A 105 -13.18 17.04 14.40
N GLU A 106 -14.06 16.10 14.08
CA GLU A 106 -15.41 16.05 14.64
C GLU A 106 -15.36 15.80 16.15
N THR A 107 -14.57 14.82 16.58
CA THR A 107 -14.34 14.52 17.99
C THR A 107 -13.76 15.72 18.74
N ALA A 108 -12.75 16.39 18.16
CA ALA A 108 -12.15 17.58 18.77
C ALA A 108 -13.16 18.74 18.90
N ARG A 109 -14.04 18.94 17.91
CA ARG A 109 -15.09 19.96 17.98
C ARG A 109 -16.13 19.62 19.05
N ALA A 110 -16.56 18.37 19.14
CA ALA A 110 -17.48 17.91 20.15
C ALA A 110 -16.91 18.10 21.56
N GLU A 111 -15.63 17.76 21.76
CA GLU A 111 -14.96 17.92 23.05
C GLU A 111 -14.76 19.40 23.40
N ALA A 112 -14.35 20.23 22.43
CA ALA A 112 -14.25 21.67 22.64
C ALA A 112 -15.60 22.27 23.06
N GLN A 113 -16.70 21.85 22.43
CA GLN A 113 -18.04 22.30 22.79
C GLN A 113 -18.41 21.87 24.21
N ARG A 114 -18.13 20.61 24.61
CA ARG A 114 -18.34 20.14 25.99
C ARG A 114 -17.54 20.95 27.00
N ILE A 115 -16.28 21.26 26.71
CA ILE A 115 -15.43 22.07 27.59
C ILE A 115 -16.03 23.47 27.76
N VAL A 116 -16.47 24.11 26.68
CA VAL A 116 -17.10 25.44 26.73
C VAL A 116 -18.41 25.41 27.53
N ASP A 117 -19.24 24.40 27.33
CA ASP A 117 -20.51 24.27 28.04
C ASP A 117 -20.30 24.01 29.54
N ASN A 118 -19.34 23.16 29.90
CA ASN A 118 -18.94 22.94 31.29
C ASN A 118 -18.37 24.22 31.91
N ALA A 119 -17.53 24.96 31.18
CA ALA A 119 -16.96 26.22 31.67
C ALA A 119 -18.06 27.28 31.91
N ARG A 120 -19.08 27.35 31.04
CA ARG A 120 -20.24 28.24 31.24
C ARG A 120 -21.02 27.86 32.49
N GLN A 121 -21.30 26.57 32.68
CA GLN A 121 -21.99 26.09 33.88
C GLN A 121 -21.19 26.41 35.16
N GLN A 122 -19.87 26.23 35.14
CA GLN A 122 -19.02 26.58 36.26
C GLN A 122 -19.01 28.09 36.52
N MET A 123 -18.91 28.92 35.49
CA MET A 123 -18.97 30.38 35.62
C MET A 123 -20.28 30.87 36.22
N ASP A 124 -21.40 30.25 35.86
CA ASP A 124 -22.70 30.61 36.40
C ASP A 124 -22.84 30.18 37.87
N ALA A 125 -22.30 29.01 38.24
CA ALA A 125 -22.20 28.58 39.64
C ALA A 125 -21.31 29.52 40.46
N ASP A 126 -20.13 29.90 39.93
CA ASP A 126 -19.20 30.82 40.58
C ASP A 126 -19.85 32.20 40.76
N ARG A 127 -20.60 32.71 39.77
CA ARG A 127 -21.36 33.96 39.89
C ARG A 127 -22.37 33.89 41.02
N GLN A 128 -23.15 32.82 41.12
CA GLN A 128 -24.13 32.65 42.18
C GLN A 128 -23.46 32.64 43.56
N GLN A 129 -22.32 31.94 43.67
CA GLN A 129 -21.53 31.91 44.89
C GLN A 129 -20.99 33.30 45.28
N VAL A 130 -20.41 34.03 44.32
CA VAL A 130 -19.88 35.39 44.55
C VAL A 130 -21.01 36.34 44.96
N VAL A 131 -22.18 36.27 44.33
CA VAL A 131 -23.34 37.09 44.70
C VAL A 131 -23.82 36.75 46.13
N ALA A 132 -23.83 35.48 46.51
CA ALA A 132 -24.19 35.06 47.87
C ALA A 132 -23.19 35.61 48.91
N GLN A 133 -21.89 35.52 48.62
CA GLN A 133 -20.83 36.08 49.48
C GLN A 133 -20.95 37.61 49.62
N LEU A 134 -21.15 38.33 48.50
CA LEU A 134 -21.35 39.78 48.52
C LEU A 134 -22.57 40.19 49.36
N ARG A 135 -23.69 39.45 49.25
CA ARG A 135 -24.88 39.71 50.09
C ARG A 135 -24.57 39.54 51.57
N GLN A 136 -23.81 38.52 51.94
CA GLN A 136 -23.40 38.28 53.32
C GLN A 136 -22.47 39.39 53.85
N GLU A 137 -21.48 39.80 53.05
CA GLU A 137 -20.56 40.89 53.40
C GLU A 137 -21.28 42.24 53.54
N VAL A 138 -22.16 42.58 52.60
CA VAL A 138 -22.97 43.80 52.68
C VAL A 138 -23.90 43.76 53.89
N GLY A 139 -24.51 42.61 54.19
CA GLY A 139 -25.29 42.40 55.40
C GLY A 139 -24.49 42.71 56.66
N ARG A 140 -23.28 42.14 56.77
CA ARG A 140 -22.36 42.39 57.90
C ARG A 140 -21.94 43.86 58.02
N LEU A 141 -21.55 44.50 56.90
CA LEU A 141 -21.18 45.91 56.89
C LEU A 141 -22.34 46.82 57.29
N SER A 142 -23.57 46.47 56.88
CA SER A 142 -24.77 47.22 57.22
C SER A 142 -25.10 47.12 58.71
N THR A 143 -24.99 45.93 59.32
CA THR A 143 -25.15 45.77 60.77
C THR A 143 -24.02 46.44 61.55
N ASP A 144 -22.77 46.35 61.09
CA ASP A 144 -21.64 47.06 61.72
C ASP A 144 -21.86 48.58 61.72
N LEU A 145 -22.33 49.14 60.59
CA LEU A 145 -22.66 50.56 60.46
C LEU A 145 -23.84 50.96 61.35
N ALA A 146 -24.93 50.17 61.34
CA ALA A 146 -26.09 50.40 62.20
C ALA A 146 -25.69 50.36 63.68
N THR A 147 -24.84 49.42 64.08
CA THR A 147 -24.34 49.30 65.45
C THR A 147 -23.52 50.51 65.86
N ARG A 148 -22.65 51.03 64.97
CA ARG A 148 -21.91 52.28 65.22
C ARG A 148 -22.82 53.49 65.36
N ILE A 149 -23.77 53.68 64.44
CA ILE A 149 -24.72 54.81 64.48
C ILE A 149 -25.57 54.77 65.75
N VAL A 150 -26.10 53.60 66.10
CA VAL A 150 -26.89 53.42 67.33
C VAL A 150 -26.02 53.66 68.55
N GLY A 151 -24.81 53.09 68.61
CA GLY A 151 -23.85 53.31 69.69
C GLY A 151 -23.55 54.79 69.91
N GLU A 152 -23.21 55.52 68.85
CA GLU A 152 -22.94 56.97 68.90
C GLU A 152 -24.20 57.78 69.27
N SER A 153 -25.38 57.35 68.84
CA SER A 153 -26.65 57.99 69.23
C SER A 153 -27.04 57.77 70.69
N LEU A 154 -26.52 56.72 71.33
CA LEU A 154 -26.77 56.37 72.73
C LEU A 154 -25.81 57.06 73.71
N GLU A 155 -24.72 57.66 73.21
CA GLU A 155 -23.81 58.50 74.00
C GLU A 155 -24.45 59.85 74.38
N ASP A 156 -25.56 60.23 73.72
CA ASP A 156 -26.37 61.40 74.03
C ASP A 156 -27.41 61.04 75.13
N GLU A 157 -27.11 61.43 76.38
CA GLU A 157 -27.88 61.15 77.60
C GLU A 157 -29.39 61.47 77.47
N GLU A 158 -29.75 62.53 76.75
CA GLU A 158 -31.16 62.88 76.53
C GLU A 158 -31.87 61.89 75.61
N ARG A 159 -31.16 61.40 74.59
CA ARG A 159 -31.71 60.47 73.61
C ARG A 159 -31.88 59.08 74.23
N GLN A 160 -30.96 58.69 75.11
CA GLN A 160 -31.03 57.45 75.88
C GLN A 160 -32.25 57.43 76.83
N ARG A 161 -32.50 58.51 77.58
CA ARG A 161 -33.70 58.64 78.44
C ARG A 161 -35.00 58.56 77.63
N ARG A 162 -35.09 59.27 76.51
CA ARG A 162 -36.29 59.22 75.62
C ARG A 162 -36.59 57.84 75.05
N VAL A 163 -35.58 56.99 74.85
CA VAL A 163 -35.77 55.61 74.39
C VAL A 163 -36.29 54.73 75.53
N VAL A 164 -35.75 54.88 76.74
CA VAL A 164 -36.22 54.17 77.94
C VAL A 164 -37.66 54.54 78.27
N ASP A 165 -37.99 55.83 78.26
CA ASP A 165 -39.35 56.31 78.55
C ASP A 165 -40.36 55.77 77.53
N ARG A 166 -39.97 55.68 76.25
CA ARG A 166 -40.83 55.12 75.19
C ARG A 166 -41.05 53.62 75.36
N PHE A 167 -40.00 52.88 75.74
CA PHE A 167 -40.11 51.45 76.02
C PHE A 167 -40.99 51.16 77.25
N LEU A 168 -40.85 51.95 78.32
CA LEU A 168 -41.72 51.87 79.50
C LEU A 168 -43.18 52.21 79.15
N ALA A 169 -43.41 53.23 78.33
CA ALA A 169 -44.74 53.60 77.86
C ALA A 169 -45.38 52.59 76.89
N ASP A 170 -44.59 51.81 76.15
CA ASP A 170 -45.09 50.70 75.33
C ASP A 170 -45.43 49.48 76.21
N LEU A 171 -44.61 49.16 77.21
CA LEU A 171 -44.88 48.11 78.19
C LEU A 171 -46.13 48.39 79.04
N GLU A 172 -46.34 49.63 79.48
CA GLU A 172 -47.56 50.03 80.18
C GLU A 172 -48.78 49.87 79.28
N ARG A 173 -48.70 50.26 78.00
CA ARG A 173 -49.78 50.04 77.02
C ARG A 173 -50.07 48.56 76.78
N GLU A 174 -49.05 47.70 76.71
CA GLU A 174 -49.23 46.27 76.51
C GLU A 174 -49.85 45.60 77.76
N ARG A 175 -49.50 46.07 78.96
CA ARG A 175 -50.12 45.64 80.23
C ARG A 175 -51.56 46.11 80.44
N GLU A 176 -51.95 47.25 79.87
CA GLU A 176 -53.34 47.72 79.89
C GLU A 176 -54.24 46.97 78.88
N LEU A 177 -53.63 46.30 77.90
CA LEU A 177 -54.31 45.49 76.87
C LEU A 177 -54.43 44.00 77.25
N THR A 178 -53.87 43.56 78.39
CA THR A 178 -54.04 42.22 78.98
C THR A 178 -54.82 42.26 80.27
#